data_AF-A0A652K115-F1
#
_entry.id   AF-A0A652K115-F1
#
_cell.length_a   1.000
_cell.length_b   1.000
_cell.length_c   1.000
_cell.angle_alpha   90.00
_cell.angle_beta   90.00
_cell.angle_gamma   90.00
#
_symmetry.space_group_name_H-M   'P 1'
#
loop_
_entity.id
_entity.type
_entity.pdbx_description
1 polymer ?
#
loop_
_entity_poly.entity_id
_entity_poly.type
_entity_poly.pdbx_seq_one_letter_code
_entity_poly.pdbx_strand_id
1 'polypeptide(L)'
;MNTPSNPSNPSKQNAQTAQNTPHDPSRAHSTGGASGLAGRLDQSQPYALGVFRIVVGLLFACHGAASLFGVLGGAMGGGTVPVGTWPGWYAAVIQLGAGGLVLLGLGTRSAAFLASGSMAYAYFKVHQPESLFPLQNGGETAALFAWAFVLLVFTGPGALALDGLFRGRVGAGAPEKRTGEEREEQATPVTA
;
A
#
# COMPACT_ATOMS: atom_id res chain seq x y z
N MET A 1 -31.82 -79.48 -33.06
CA MET A 1 -30.58 -79.21 -33.83
C MET A 1 -29.60 -78.58 -32.88
N ASN A 2 -28.45 -79.23 -32.73
CA ASN A 2 -27.45 -79.06 -31.68
C ASN A 2 -26.56 -77.81 -31.91
N THR A 3 -26.06 -77.25 -30.82
CA THR A 3 -24.88 -76.38 -30.78
C THR A 3 -23.62 -77.14 -31.23
N PRO A 4 -22.53 -76.44 -31.64
CA PRO A 4 -21.51 -76.17 -30.63
C PRO A 4 -20.80 -74.80 -30.75
N SER A 5 -20.26 -74.41 -29.61
CA SER A 5 -19.23 -73.42 -29.34
C SER A 5 -17.83 -73.82 -29.87
N ASN A 6 -16.87 -72.89 -29.72
CA ASN A 6 -15.39 -73.07 -29.63
C ASN A 6 -14.58 -72.83 -30.94
N PRO A 7 -13.28 -72.44 -30.94
CA PRO A 7 -12.35 -72.14 -29.84
C PRO A 7 -11.51 -70.85 -29.92
N SER A 8 -10.97 -70.52 -28.76
CA SER A 8 -9.68 -69.84 -28.48
C SER A 8 -8.60 -69.93 -29.56
N ASN A 9 -7.92 -68.81 -29.85
CA ASN A 9 -6.56 -68.83 -30.39
C ASN A 9 -5.58 -68.18 -29.39
N PRO A 10 -4.75 -68.98 -28.70
CA PRO A 10 -3.61 -68.52 -27.92
C PRO A 10 -2.32 -68.73 -28.73
N SER A 11 -1.81 -67.69 -29.40
CA SER A 11 -0.44 -67.72 -29.93
C SER A 11 0.00 -66.34 -30.41
N LYS A 12 0.70 -65.61 -29.52
CA LYS A 12 1.92 -64.82 -29.80
C LYS A 12 2.31 -64.06 -28.53
N GLN A 13 2.82 -64.83 -27.59
CA GLN A 13 3.72 -64.31 -26.57
C GLN A 13 5.08 -64.07 -27.22
N ASN A 14 5.72 -62.97 -26.83
CA ASN A 14 7.14 -62.65 -26.93
C ASN A 14 7.70 -62.22 -28.29
N ALA A 15 7.89 -60.91 -28.47
CA ALA A 15 9.22 -60.31 -28.59
C ALA A 15 9.10 -58.81 -28.88
N GLN A 16 9.17 -57.95 -27.86
CA GLN A 16 9.97 -56.71 -27.88
C GLN A 16 9.87 -56.00 -26.52
N THR A 17 10.80 -56.41 -25.67
CA THR A 17 11.42 -55.62 -24.62
C THR A 17 11.78 -54.21 -25.14
N ALA A 18 11.69 -53.25 -24.21
CA ALA A 18 12.23 -51.89 -24.27
C ALA A 18 11.34 -50.82 -24.91
N GLN A 19 10.44 -50.26 -24.10
CA GLN A 19 10.17 -48.82 -24.03
C GLN A 19 9.38 -48.45 -22.76
N ASN A 20 9.87 -48.88 -21.59
CA ASN A 20 9.57 -48.20 -20.32
C ASN A 20 10.67 -47.16 -20.10
N THR A 21 10.57 -46.01 -20.74
CA THR A 21 11.32 -44.82 -20.33
C THR A 21 10.60 -44.23 -19.10
N PRO A 22 11.29 -44.05 -17.97
CA PRO A 22 10.78 -43.21 -16.89
C PRO A 22 10.58 -41.81 -17.48
N HIS A 23 9.36 -41.28 -17.41
CA HIS A 23 9.13 -39.85 -17.55
C HIS A 23 9.92 -39.18 -16.42
N ASP A 24 11.07 -38.62 -16.77
CA ASP A 24 11.87 -37.76 -15.90
C ASP A 24 11.05 -36.49 -15.60
N PRO A 25 10.59 -36.26 -14.36
CA PRO A 25 9.88 -35.03 -13.99
C PRO A 25 10.84 -33.83 -13.83
N SER A 26 12.14 -33.99 -14.07
CA SER A 26 13.17 -32.97 -13.78
C SER A 26 13.32 -31.88 -14.83
N ARG A 27 12.41 -31.77 -15.80
CA ARG A 27 12.38 -30.69 -16.80
C ARG A 27 11.22 -29.71 -16.64
N ALA A 28 10.88 -29.36 -15.39
CA ALA A 28 10.20 -28.10 -15.13
C ALA A 28 11.25 -26.98 -15.23
N HIS A 29 11.23 -26.32 -16.39
CA HIS A 29 12.03 -25.15 -16.70
C HIS A 29 12.02 -24.13 -15.56
N SER A 30 13.22 -23.79 -15.09
CA SER A 30 13.49 -22.62 -14.25
C SER A 30 13.01 -21.34 -14.95
N THR A 31 11.79 -20.93 -14.62
CA THR A 31 11.27 -19.56 -14.84
C THR A 31 11.16 -18.81 -13.51
N GLY A 32 12.07 -19.08 -12.57
CA GLY A 32 11.99 -18.59 -11.18
C GLY A 32 12.58 -17.20 -10.91
N GLY A 33 13.34 -16.62 -11.85
CA GLY A 33 14.09 -15.37 -11.59
C GLY A 33 13.26 -14.09 -11.73
N ALA A 34 12.64 -13.88 -12.89
CA ALA A 34 11.88 -12.65 -13.17
C ALA A 34 10.52 -12.61 -12.45
N SER A 35 9.89 -13.79 -12.25
CA SER A 35 8.62 -13.91 -11.53
C SER A 35 8.77 -13.72 -10.02
N GLY A 36 9.97 -13.95 -9.46
CA GLY A 36 10.25 -13.81 -8.03
C GLY A 36 10.51 -12.37 -7.59
N LEU A 37 11.23 -11.57 -8.38
CA LEU A 37 11.49 -10.16 -8.04
C LEU A 37 10.24 -9.30 -8.16
N ALA A 38 9.47 -9.44 -9.24
CA ALA A 38 8.21 -8.71 -9.44
C ALA A 38 7.23 -8.97 -8.29
N GLY A 39 7.01 -10.25 -7.92
CA GLY A 39 6.14 -10.60 -6.80
C GLY A 39 6.60 -10.04 -5.44
N ARG A 40 7.92 -9.91 -5.21
CA ARG A 40 8.45 -9.28 -3.99
C ARG A 40 8.21 -7.77 -3.97
N LEU A 41 8.31 -7.09 -5.12
CA LEU A 41 8.01 -5.66 -5.22
C LEU A 41 6.54 -5.38 -4.94
N ASP A 42 5.64 -6.18 -5.52
CA ASP A 42 4.20 -6.07 -5.29
C ASP A 42 3.85 -6.27 -3.81
N GLN A 43 4.42 -7.30 -3.17
CA GLN A 43 4.23 -7.55 -1.74
C GLN A 43 4.74 -6.40 -0.85
N SER A 44 5.79 -5.69 -1.28
CA SER A 44 6.40 -4.58 -0.55
C SER A 44 5.76 -3.21 -0.83
N GLN A 45 4.86 -3.12 -1.82
CA GLN A 45 4.21 -1.88 -2.26
C GLN A 45 3.61 -1.06 -1.10
N PRO A 46 2.92 -1.65 -0.10
CA PRO A 46 2.36 -0.86 1.01
C PRO A 46 3.44 -0.16 1.85
N TYR A 47 4.60 -0.79 2.04
CA TYR A 47 5.73 -0.20 2.75
C TYR A 47 6.41 0.89 1.93
N ALA A 48 6.60 0.65 0.63
CA ALA A 48 7.12 1.68 -0.28
C ALA A 48 6.24 2.94 -0.29
N LEU A 49 4.92 2.77 -0.36
CA LEU A 49 3.96 3.88 -0.24
C LEU A 49 4.04 4.57 1.12
N GLY A 50 4.18 3.80 2.21
CA GLY A 50 4.34 4.35 3.56
C GLY A 50 5.59 5.21 3.71
N VAL A 51 6.74 4.73 3.22
CA VAL A 51 8.01 5.47 3.22
C VAL A 51 7.92 6.72 2.33
N PHE A 52 7.37 6.59 1.12
CA PHE A 52 7.13 7.73 0.23
C PHE A 52 6.28 8.80 0.91
N ARG A 53 5.16 8.41 1.53
CA ARG A 53 4.29 9.30 2.30
C ARG A 53 5.06 10.03 3.41
N ILE A 54 5.87 9.31 4.19
CA ILE A 54 6.66 9.90 5.29
C ILE A 54 7.64 10.93 4.75
N VAL A 55 8.40 10.59 3.70
CA VAL A 55 9.41 11.49 3.11
C VAL A 55 8.76 12.74 2.52
N VAL A 56 7.72 12.58 1.71
CA VAL A 56 7.03 13.72 1.08
C VAL A 56 6.38 14.61 2.14
N GLY A 57 5.70 14.03 3.13
CA GLY A 57 5.11 14.77 4.25
C GLY A 57 6.16 15.53 5.06
N LEU A 58 7.31 14.91 5.33
CA LEU A 58 8.44 15.53 6.05
C LEU A 58 9.01 16.72 5.29
N LEU A 59 9.34 16.55 4.01
CA LEU A 59 9.90 17.63 3.20
C LEU A 59 8.94 18.82 3.13
N PHE A 60 7.64 18.55 2.96
CA PHE A 60 6.63 19.59 2.96
C PHE A 60 6.51 20.31 4.30
N ALA A 61 6.50 19.55 5.41
CA ALA A 61 6.49 20.11 6.75
C ALA A 61 7.74 20.97 7.04
N CYS A 62 8.91 20.56 6.54
CA CYS A 62 10.15 21.32 6.65
C CYS A 62 10.06 22.68 5.94
N HIS A 63 9.44 22.76 4.76
CA HIS A 63 9.22 24.06 4.10
C HIS A 63 8.32 24.99 4.91
N GLY A 64 7.27 24.43 5.52
CA GLY A 64 6.39 25.17 6.43
C GLY A 64 7.14 25.64 7.68
N ALA A 65 7.92 24.77 8.31
CA ALA A 65 8.73 25.11 9.49
C ALA A 65 9.78 26.17 9.18
N ALA A 66 10.47 26.05 8.05
CA ALA A 66 11.45 27.05 7.60
C ALA A 66 10.80 28.41 7.40
N SER A 67 9.62 28.43 6.76
CA SER A 67 8.88 29.67 6.49
C SER A 67 8.27 30.31 7.74
N LEU A 68 7.77 29.51 8.70
CA LEU A 68 7.11 30.04 9.91
C LEU A 68 8.07 30.37 11.05
N PHE A 69 9.16 29.61 11.18
CA PHE A 69 10.05 29.69 12.34
C PHE A 69 11.48 30.09 12.00
N GLY A 70 11.84 30.21 10.72
CA GLY A 70 13.17 30.63 10.30
C GLY A 70 14.24 29.56 10.52
N VAL A 71 13.83 28.31 10.75
CA VAL A 71 14.71 27.15 10.93
C VAL A 71 15.11 26.55 9.58
N LEU A 72 16.07 25.62 9.56
CA LEU A 72 16.48 24.89 8.34
C LEU A 72 16.93 25.79 7.17
N GLY A 73 17.42 27.01 7.47
CA GLY A 73 17.80 28.01 6.46
C GLY A 73 16.76 29.11 6.22
N GLY A 74 15.56 28.97 6.80
CA GLY A 74 14.49 29.98 6.75
C GLY A 74 13.73 30.02 5.43
N ALA A 75 12.86 31.02 5.30
CA ALA A 75 12.16 31.34 4.04
C ALA A 75 13.17 31.71 2.94
N MET A 76 12.70 31.88 1.70
CA MET A 76 13.55 32.31 0.58
C MET A 76 14.18 33.68 0.92
N GLY A 77 15.50 33.73 1.06
CA GLY A 77 16.24 34.93 1.53
C GLY A 77 16.55 34.94 3.04
N GLY A 78 16.19 33.89 3.77
CA GLY A 78 16.39 33.74 5.22
C GLY A 78 15.22 34.27 6.04
N GLY A 79 15.21 33.95 7.35
CA GLY A 79 14.21 34.45 8.29
C GLY A 79 12.83 33.82 8.14
N THR A 80 11.79 34.52 8.60
CA THR A 80 10.39 34.07 8.60
C THR A 80 9.54 34.84 7.61
N VAL A 81 8.44 34.22 7.16
CA VAL A 81 7.37 34.91 6.44
C VAL A 81 6.49 35.64 7.45
N PRO A 82 6.26 36.96 7.31
CA PRO A 82 5.43 37.71 8.24
C PRO A 82 4.00 37.15 8.32
N VAL A 83 3.43 37.16 9.53
CA VAL A 83 2.08 36.63 9.81
C VAL A 83 1.03 37.31 8.92
N GLY A 84 0.17 36.50 8.30
CA GLY A 84 -0.94 36.97 7.46
C GLY A 84 -0.53 37.36 6.03
N THR A 85 0.75 37.24 5.66
CA THR A 85 1.20 37.55 4.29
C THR A 85 0.55 36.61 3.27
N TRP A 86 -0.23 37.15 2.34
CA TRP A 86 -0.79 36.39 1.23
C TRP A 86 0.21 36.28 0.06
N PRO A 87 0.36 35.10 -0.58
CA PRO A 87 -0.15 33.79 -0.15
C PRO A 87 0.80 33.06 0.83
N GLY A 88 2.02 33.58 1.02
CA GLY A 88 3.15 32.84 1.61
C GLY A 88 2.92 32.30 3.02
N TRP A 89 2.33 33.08 3.92
CA TRP A 89 2.13 32.66 5.31
C TRP A 89 1.10 31.53 5.41
N TYR A 90 -0.01 31.63 4.67
CA TYR A 90 -1.03 30.58 4.61
C TYR A 90 -0.49 29.30 3.99
N ALA A 91 0.31 29.42 2.92
CA ALA A 91 1.00 28.29 2.32
C ALA A 91 1.91 27.59 3.34
N ALA A 92 2.65 28.35 4.16
CA ALA A 92 3.54 27.80 5.18
C ALA A 92 2.78 27.07 6.31
N VAL A 93 1.63 27.60 6.74
CA VAL A 93 0.74 26.93 7.71
C VAL A 93 0.21 25.60 7.16
N ILE A 94 -0.25 25.60 5.89
CA ILE A 94 -0.70 24.37 5.23
C ILE A 94 0.45 23.38 5.09
N GLN A 95 1.64 23.84 4.71
CA GLN A 95 2.84 23.02 4.57
C GLN A 95 3.19 22.28 5.85
N LEU A 96 3.25 23.01 6.96
CA LEU A 96 3.54 22.42 8.26
C LEU A 96 2.42 21.48 8.75
N GLY A 97 1.17 21.96 8.72
CA GLY A 97 0.03 21.21 9.26
C GLY A 97 -0.34 20.00 8.42
N ALA A 98 -0.61 20.18 7.12
CA ALA A 98 -0.96 19.09 6.23
C ALA A 98 0.23 18.15 5.99
N GLY A 99 1.45 18.69 5.88
CA GLY A 99 2.67 17.87 5.79
C GLY A 99 2.86 16.98 7.02
N GLY A 100 2.65 17.52 8.22
CA GLY A 100 2.70 16.77 9.47
C GLY A 100 1.63 15.67 9.56
N LEU A 101 0.38 15.98 9.19
CA LEU A 101 -0.70 14.98 9.14
C LEU A 101 -0.40 13.86 8.14
N VAL A 102 0.07 14.21 6.94
CA VAL A 102 0.49 13.22 5.92
C VAL A 102 1.67 12.39 6.43
N LEU A 103 2.68 13.00 7.05
CA LEU A 103 3.85 12.32 7.62
C LEU A 103 3.47 11.31 8.70
N LEU A 104 2.51 11.66 9.57
CA LEU A 104 2.02 10.77 10.62
C LEU A 104 1.04 9.72 10.08
N GLY A 105 0.48 9.96 8.90
CA GLY A 105 -0.53 9.09 8.30
C GLY A 105 -1.88 9.24 9.02
N LEU A 106 -2.20 10.47 9.46
CA LEU A 106 -3.45 10.83 10.12
C LEU A 106 -4.34 11.57 9.10
N GLY A 107 -5.47 10.97 8.72
CA GLY A 107 -6.36 11.56 7.72
C GLY A 107 -5.68 11.80 6.37
N THR A 108 -4.75 10.93 5.96
CA THR A 108 -3.84 11.13 4.82
C THR A 108 -4.52 11.64 3.56
N ARG A 109 -5.68 11.09 3.18
CA ARG A 109 -6.39 11.49 1.95
C ARG A 109 -6.84 12.95 2.00
N SER A 110 -7.43 13.38 3.11
CA SER A 110 -7.91 14.75 3.29
C SER A 110 -6.75 15.73 3.40
N ALA A 111 -5.72 15.39 4.18
CA ALA A 111 -4.53 16.23 4.32
C ALA A 111 -3.76 16.37 2.99
N ALA A 112 -3.61 15.26 2.24
CA ALA A 112 -2.97 15.28 0.93
C ALA A 112 -3.78 16.07 -0.10
N PHE A 113 -5.12 16.01 -0.06
CA PHE A 113 -5.94 16.83 -0.96
C PHE A 113 -5.72 18.34 -0.72
N LEU A 114 -5.70 18.76 0.54
CA LEU A 114 -5.42 20.16 0.90
C LEU A 114 -3.99 20.57 0.49
N ALA A 115 -3.00 19.73 0.77
CA ALA A 115 -1.60 19.97 0.40
C ALA A 115 -1.46 20.09 -1.14
N SER A 116 -2.07 19.17 -1.89
CA SER A 116 -2.09 19.18 -3.35
C SER A 116 -2.73 20.45 -3.90
N GLY A 117 -3.89 20.86 -3.38
CA GLY A 117 -4.59 22.06 -3.80
C GLY A 117 -3.77 23.34 -3.56
N SER A 118 -3.09 23.45 -2.42
CA SER A 118 -2.25 24.62 -2.12
C SER A 118 -1.05 24.73 -3.07
N MET A 119 -0.45 23.60 -3.45
CA MET A 119 0.67 23.58 -4.40
C MET A 119 0.23 23.77 -5.85
N ALA A 120 -0.95 23.27 -6.22
CA ALA A 120 -1.56 23.59 -7.50
C ALA A 120 -1.85 25.10 -7.62
N TYR A 121 -2.38 25.72 -6.56
CA TYR A 121 -2.54 27.17 -6.50
C TYR A 121 -1.19 27.88 -6.66
N ALA A 122 -0.16 27.46 -5.92
CA ALA A 122 1.18 28.04 -6.03
C ALA A 122 1.70 27.94 -7.48
N TYR A 123 1.55 26.79 -8.14
CA TYR A 123 1.96 26.65 -9.53
C TYR A 123 1.20 27.62 -10.45
N PHE A 124 -0.13 27.57 -10.47
CA PHE A 124 -0.91 28.34 -11.45
C PHE A 124 -0.98 29.84 -11.17
N LYS A 125 -0.87 30.27 -9.91
CA LYS A 125 -1.01 31.69 -9.53
C LYS A 125 0.29 32.38 -9.19
N VAL A 126 1.35 31.65 -8.80
CA VAL A 126 2.65 32.25 -8.46
C VAL A 126 3.67 31.97 -9.54
N HIS A 127 3.81 30.73 -10.01
CA HIS A 127 4.90 30.37 -10.93
C HIS A 127 4.52 30.48 -12.42
N GLN A 128 3.36 29.98 -12.82
CA GLN A 128 2.94 29.96 -14.23
C GLN A 128 2.92 31.35 -14.90
N PRO A 129 2.59 32.46 -14.21
CA PRO A 129 2.69 33.80 -14.80
C PRO A 129 4.09 34.17 -15.33
N GLU A 130 5.16 33.61 -14.75
CA GLU A 130 6.54 33.87 -15.19
C GLU A 130 6.91 33.10 -16.46
N SER A 131 6.47 31.85 -16.59
CA SER A 131 6.57 31.05 -17.82
C SER A 131 5.72 29.77 -17.74
N LEU A 132 5.44 29.14 -18.87
CA LEU A 132 4.58 27.95 -18.91
C LEU A 132 5.21 26.70 -18.30
N PHE A 133 6.52 26.50 -18.47
CA PHE A 133 7.21 25.28 -18.05
C PHE A 133 7.80 25.43 -16.64
N PRO A 134 7.62 24.45 -15.74
CA PRO A 134 8.12 24.51 -14.35
C PRO A 134 9.63 24.78 -14.27
N LEU A 135 10.38 24.23 -15.23
CA LEU A 135 11.83 24.38 -15.34
C LEU A 135 12.27 25.83 -15.58
N GLN A 136 11.40 26.65 -16.16
CA GLN A 136 11.68 28.05 -16.52
C GLN A 136 11.14 29.05 -15.49
N ASN A 137 10.18 28.68 -14.64
CA ASN A 137 9.53 29.58 -13.66
C ASN A 137 9.85 29.25 -12.19
N GLY A 138 10.72 28.27 -11.93
CA GLY A 138 11.05 27.83 -10.57
C GLY A 138 9.91 27.09 -9.85
N GLY A 139 8.85 26.72 -10.58
CA GLY A 139 7.65 26.05 -10.06
C GLY A 139 7.72 24.54 -10.06
N GLU A 140 8.90 23.96 -10.34
CA GLU A 140 9.11 22.51 -10.34
C GLU A 140 8.70 21.86 -9.02
N THR A 141 9.13 22.43 -7.89
CA THR A 141 8.77 21.93 -6.55
C THR A 141 7.26 22.00 -6.29
N ALA A 142 6.60 23.08 -6.72
CA ALA A 142 5.15 23.22 -6.59
C ALA A 142 4.42 22.14 -7.41
N ALA A 143 4.82 21.93 -8.67
CA ALA A 143 4.25 20.89 -9.51
C ALA A 143 4.48 19.48 -8.92
N LEU A 144 5.70 19.19 -8.49
CA LEU A 144 6.05 17.88 -7.92
C LEU A 144 5.25 17.58 -6.65
N PHE A 145 5.15 18.51 -5.70
CA PHE A 145 4.33 18.30 -4.51
C PHE A 145 2.84 18.18 -4.86
N ALA A 146 2.33 19.00 -5.79
CA ALA A 146 0.93 18.91 -6.21
C ALA A 146 0.58 17.49 -6.70
N TRP A 147 1.41 16.91 -7.56
CA TRP A 147 1.21 15.57 -8.11
C TRP A 147 1.54 14.45 -7.11
N ALA A 148 2.58 14.61 -6.29
CA ALA A 148 2.90 13.64 -5.24
C ALA A 148 1.75 13.49 -4.23
N PHE A 149 1.17 14.61 -3.79
CA PHE A 149 0.05 14.58 -2.86
C PHE A 149 -1.25 14.10 -3.53
N VAL A 150 -1.54 14.48 -4.78
CA VAL A 150 -2.74 13.96 -5.46
C VAL A 150 -2.66 12.43 -5.61
N LEU A 151 -1.48 11.86 -5.84
CA LEU A 151 -1.29 10.41 -5.85
C LEU A 151 -1.65 9.78 -4.49
N LEU A 152 -1.25 10.40 -3.38
CA LEU A 152 -1.60 9.95 -2.03
C LEU A 152 -3.09 10.06 -1.70
N VAL A 153 -3.84 10.97 -2.35
CA VAL A 153 -5.31 11.01 -2.25
C VAL A 153 -5.92 9.71 -2.77
N PHE A 154 -5.38 9.14 -3.85
CA PHE A 154 -5.90 7.92 -4.47
C PHE A 154 -5.37 6.65 -3.82
N THR A 155 -4.06 6.56 -3.60
CA THR A 155 -3.39 5.38 -3.03
C THR A 155 -3.64 5.22 -1.53
N GLY A 156 -3.89 6.33 -0.83
CA GLY A 156 -4.16 6.34 0.60
C GLY A 156 -2.88 6.25 1.47
N PRO A 157 -3.02 5.86 2.75
CA PRO A 157 -1.93 5.99 3.73
C PRO A 157 -0.76 5.01 3.57
N GLY A 158 -0.92 3.89 2.85
CA GLY A 158 0.05 2.79 2.84
C GLY A 158 0.22 2.13 4.22
N ALA A 159 1.34 1.43 4.41
CA ALA A 159 1.74 0.90 5.72
C ALA A 159 2.30 2.01 6.64
N LEU A 160 2.52 1.68 7.92
CA LEU A 160 3.15 2.57 8.92
C LEU A 160 2.35 3.85 9.25
N ALA A 161 1.07 3.91 8.89
CA ALA A 161 0.20 5.03 9.23
C ALA A 161 -0.41 4.86 10.62
N LEU A 162 -0.38 5.92 11.42
CA LEU A 162 -0.87 5.88 12.80
C LEU A 162 -2.38 5.60 12.89
N ASP A 163 -3.17 6.01 11.89
CA ASP A 163 -4.62 5.71 11.82
C ASP A 163 -4.92 4.19 11.86
N GLY A 164 -4.05 3.37 11.27
CA GLY A 164 -4.21 1.92 11.26
C GLY A 164 -3.99 1.27 12.63
N LEU A 165 -3.12 1.88 13.46
CA LEU A 165 -2.80 1.37 14.78
C LEU A 165 -3.97 1.53 15.77
N PHE A 166 -4.82 2.54 15.57
CA PHE A 166 -6.03 2.74 16.37
C PHE A 166 -7.17 1.79 15.96
N ARG A 167 -7.24 1.38 14.70
CA ARG A 167 -8.30 0.49 14.19
C ARG A 167 -8.10 -0.98 14.56
N GLY A 168 -6.85 -1.41 14.78
CA GLY A 168 -6.51 -2.79 15.18
C GLY A 168 -6.92 -3.18 16.61
N ARG A 169 -7.25 -2.24 17.49
CA ARG A 169 -7.66 -2.54 18.89
C ARG A 169 -9.16 -2.75 19.09
N VAL A 170 -10.00 -2.35 18.14
CA VAL A 170 -11.47 -2.40 18.31
C VAL A 170 -12.06 -3.80 17.99
N GLY A 171 -11.28 -4.70 17.39
CA GLY A 171 -11.74 -6.05 17.00
C GLY A 171 -11.35 -7.21 17.93
N ALA A 172 -10.50 -6.99 18.93
CA ALA A 172 -9.92 -8.08 19.75
C ALA A 172 -10.69 -8.35 21.06
N GLY A 173 -12.01 -8.13 21.07
CA GLY A 173 -12.83 -8.18 22.28
C GLY A 173 -14.22 -8.76 22.10
N ALA A 174 -14.46 -9.60 21.09
CA ALA A 174 -15.70 -10.39 21.03
C ALA A 174 -15.47 -11.72 21.79
N PRO A 175 -16.09 -11.93 22.97
CA PRO A 175 -15.97 -13.19 23.68
C PRO A 175 -16.71 -14.26 22.89
N GLU A 176 -16.01 -15.34 22.55
CA GLU A 176 -16.58 -16.56 22.03
C GLU A 176 -17.55 -17.12 23.08
N LYS A 177 -18.87 -17.00 22.82
CA LYS A 177 -19.90 -17.71 23.57
C LYS A 177 -19.68 -19.20 23.37
N ARG A 178 -18.91 -19.81 24.28
CA ARG A 178 -18.84 -21.25 24.44
C ARG A 178 -20.19 -21.70 24.99
N THR A 179 -21.09 -22.11 24.09
CA THR A 179 -22.35 -22.77 24.45
C THR A 179 -22.02 -24.07 25.15
N GLY A 180 -22.00 -24.03 26.49
CA GLY A 180 -22.03 -25.22 27.32
C GLY A 180 -23.48 -25.63 27.49
N GLU A 181 -23.97 -26.50 26.61
CA GLU A 181 -25.16 -27.30 26.90
C GLU A 181 -24.72 -28.46 27.80
N GLU A 182 -24.78 -28.18 29.10
CA GLU A 182 -25.44 -28.99 30.13
C GLU A 182 -25.53 -30.49 29.82
N ARG A 183 -24.43 -31.18 30.09
CA ARG A 183 -24.52 -32.55 30.62
C ARG A 183 -24.85 -32.40 32.11
N GLU A 184 -25.90 -33.12 32.54
CA GLU A 184 -26.09 -33.63 33.91
C GLU A 184 -27.07 -32.89 34.83
N GLU A 185 -28.38 -33.02 34.57
CA GLU A 185 -29.39 -33.08 35.64
C GLU A 185 -30.54 -34.01 35.26
N GLN A 186 -30.30 -35.32 35.35
CA GLN A 186 -31.35 -36.32 35.64
C GLN A 186 -30.68 -37.65 35.99
N ALA A 187 -30.07 -37.68 37.16
CA ALA A 187 -29.90 -38.92 37.91
C ALA A 187 -30.98 -38.92 38.99
N THR A 188 -31.76 -40.00 39.09
CA THR A 188 -31.92 -40.71 40.37
C THR A 188 -32.49 -42.11 40.15
N PRO A 189 -32.18 -43.06 41.06
CA PRO A 189 -32.32 -44.50 40.86
C PRO A 189 -33.61 -45.05 41.49
N VAL A 190 -33.92 -46.33 41.27
CA VAL A 190 -34.27 -47.37 42.27
C VAL A 190 -34.96 -48.57 41.59
N THR A 191 -34.40 -49.73 41.92
CA THR A 191 -34.69 -51.15 41.65
C THR A 191 -36.14 -51.62 41.78
N ALA A 192 -36.59 -52.51 40.87
CA ALA A 192 -37.13 -53.86 41.13
C ALA A 192 -37.46 -54.58 39.81
#